data_AF-A0A6M5UD68-F1
#
_entry.id   AF-A0A6M5UD68-F1
#
_cell.length_a   1.000
_cell.length_b   1.000
_cell.length_c   1.000
_cell.angle_alpha   90.00
_cell.angle_beta   90.00
_cell.angle_gamma   90.00
#
_symmetry.space_group_name_H-M   'P 1'
#
loop_
_entity.id
_entity.type
_entity.pdbx_description
1 polymer ?
#
loop_
_entity_poly.entity_id
_entity_poly.type
_entity_poly.pdbx_seq_one_letter_code
_entity_poly.pdbx_strand_id
1 'polypeptide(L)'
;MHDVARVHAKLAPDTGAGYWSWPVPSPGIGSGVVWGGVRLRERAARRASTRFCVMDVQLVVAVIAALASIAAALVSWNSQRRATAGARAIASVNHRVAALDREEERLRADFVAFLDAVGSVQELHDIGRVLGTGEILAANPRCTRELREAVMDIREWANSKYNPRAAASGTQADSRFDEARVAFQDAVEEIQRDRAEVLAEQ
;
A
#
# COMPACT_ATOMS: atom_id res chain seq x y z
N MET A 1 -28.65 16.38 -21.18
CA MET A 1 -28.10 17.66 -21.67
C MET A 1 -27.26 18.26 -20.55
N HIS A 2 -25.94 18.36 -20.77
CA HIS A 2 -24.90 19.17 -20.10
C HIS A 2 -24.94 19.26 -18.56
N ASP A 3 -23.91 18.95 -17.77
CA ASP A 3 -22.52 19.34 -17.91
C ASP A 3 -21.67 18.58 -16.88
N VAL A 4 -20.63 17.83 -17.30
CA VAL A 4 -19.60 17.27 -16.41
C VAL A 4 -18.26 17.86 -16.85
N ALA A 5 -18.04 19.11 -16.46
CA ALA A 5 -16.80 19.83 -16.69
C ALA A 5 -15.71 19.37 -15.70
N ARG A 6 -14.97 18.35 -16.13
CA ARG A 6 -13.49 18.34 -16.20
C ARG A 6 -12.77 19.27 -15.20
N VAL A 7 -12.39 18.74 -14.03
CA VAL A 7 -11.31 19.31 -13.20
C VAL A 7 -10.15 18.30 -13.17
N HIS A 8 -9.34 18.34 -14.22
CA HIS A 8 -7.97 17.81 -14.20
C HIS A 8 -7.04 19.01 -14.07
N ALA A 9 -6.54 19.26 -12.85
CA ALA A 9 -5.50 20.25 -12.62
C ALA A 9 -4.41 19.66 -11.71
N LYS A 10 -3.38 19.12 -12.37
CA LYS A 10 -1.97 19.44 -12.14
C LYS A 10 -1.42 19.24 -10.71
N LEU A 11 -0.99 18.02 -10.42
CA LEU A 11 0.07 17.76 -9.44
C LEU A 11 1.21 17.01 -10.14
N ALA A 12 2.12 17.79 -10.72
CA ALA A 12 3.45 17.29 -11.08
C ALA A 12 4.31 17.33 -9.81
N PRO A 13 4.96 16.24 -9.40
CA PRO A 13 6.02 16.32 -8.40
C PRO A 13 7.22 17.04 -9.04
N ASP A 14 7.59 18.14 -8.42
CA ASP A 14 8.79 18.92 -8.70
C ASP A 14 10.01 18.04 -8.42
N THR A 15 10.52 17.36 -9.45
CA THR A 15 11.79 16.64 -9.39
C THR A 15 12.92 17.67 -9.41
N GLY A 16 13.15 18.27 -8.25
CA GLY A 16 14.33 19.08 -7.95
C GLY A 16 15.57 18.21 -7.99
N ALA A 17 16.05 17.93 -9.20
CA ALA A 17 17.38 17.40 -9.45
C ALA A 17 18.41 18.49 -9.08
N GLY A 18 18.74 18.56 -7.80
CA GLY A 18 19.89 19.31 -7.30
C GLY A 18 21.17 18.68 -7.82
N TYR A 19 21.61 19.10 -9.00
CA TYR A 19 22.95 18.83 -9.51
C TYR A 19 23.97 19.52 -8.60
N TRP A 20 24.60 18.74 -7.72
CA TRP A 20 25.83 19.15 -7.03
C TRP A 20 26.97 19.17 -8.05
N SER A 21 27.21 20.33 -8.66
CA SER A 21 28.40 20.58 -9.46
C SER A 21 29.61 20.69 -8.54
N TRP A 22 30.47 19.68 -8.55
CA TRP A 22 31.81 19.78 -7.98
C TRP A 22 32.69 20.67 -8.88
N PRO A 23 33.49 21.59 -8.33
CA PRO A 23 34.42 22.38 -9.13
C PRO A 23 35.55 21.49 -9.66
N VAL A 24 35.68 21.44 -10.99
CA VAL A 24 36.82 20.85 -11.70
C VAL A 24 37.98 21.85 -11.65
N PRO A 25 39.15 21.52 -11.07
CA PRO A 25 40.32 22.38 -11.17
C PRO A 25 40.95 22.29 -12.56
N SER A 26 41.01 23.41 -13.28
CA SER A 26 41.76 23.57 -14.52
C SER A 26 43.27 23.48 -14.27
N PRO A 27 44.04 22.75 -15.10
CA PRO A 27 45.50 22.78 -15.06
C PRO A 27 46.01 24.05 -15.76
N GLY A 28 46.40 25.04 -14.96
CA GLY A 28 47.14 26.22 -15.40
C GLY A 28 48.63 25.92 -15.56
N ILE A 29 49.08 25.97 -16.81
CA ILE A 29 50.46 25.82 -17.30
C ILE A 29 51.36 26.93 -16.72
N GLY A 30 52.59 26.56 -16.34
CA GLY A 30 53.51 27.39 -15.57
C GLY A 30 54.40 28.36 -16.36
N SER A 31 55.37 28.95 -15.65
CA SER A 31 56.69 29.35 -16.19
C SER A 31 57.60 29.92 -15.09
N GLY A 32 58.84 29.42 -15.04
CA GLY A 32 60.03 30.11 -14.51
C GLY A 32 60.22 30.06 -12.99
N VAL A 33 61.42 29.95 -12.40
CA VAL A 33 62.77 30.11 -12.91
C VAL A 33 63.73 29.29 -12.02
N VAL A 34 64.70 28.68 -12.68
CA VAL A 34 65.92 28.02 -12.16
C VAL A 34 66.71 28.95 -11.26
N TRP A 35 67.16 28.53 -10.07
CA TRP A 35 68.50 28.81 -9.54
C TRP A 35 68.76 27.89 -8.32
N GLY A 36 69.91 27.21 -8.30
CA GLY A 36 70.38 26.51 -7.11
C GLY A 36 71.03 25.15 -7.36
N GLY A 37 72.01 25.11 -8.27
CA GLY A 37 73.06 24.10 -8.19
C GLY A 37 73.86 24.28 -6.89
N VAL A 38 74.50 23.19 -6.44
CA VAL A 38 75.33 23.08 -5.23
C VAL A 38 74.55 22.71 -3.96
N ARG A 39 74.20 21.42 -3.84
CA ARG A 39 74.29 20.58 -2.62
C ARG A 39 73.66 19.20 -2.90
N LEU A 40 74.23 18.44 -3.84
CA LEU A 40 73.67 17.17 -4.32
C LEU A 40 74.26 15.91 -3.66
N ARG A 41 75.24 16.00 -2.76
CA ARG A 41 75.86 14.80 -2.16
C ARG A 41 75.50 14.47 -0.71
N GLU A 42 75.00 15.41 0.10
CA GLU A 42 74.56 15.10 1.48
C GLU A 42 73.07 14.81 1.64
N ARG A 43 72.23 15.11 0.63
CA ARG A 43 70.77 14.86 0.68
C ARG A 43 70.37 13.45 0.25
N ALA A 44 71.26 12.67 -0.37
CA ALA A 44 70.96 11.31 -0.83
C ALA A 44 70.90 10.30 0.33
N ALA A 45 71.76 10.44 1.35
CA ALA A 45 71.81 9.51 2.48
C ALA A 45 70.64 9.69 3.47
N ARG A 46 70.13 10.93 3.68
CA ARG A 46 68.95 11.18 4.54
C ARG A 46 67.61 10.84 3.89
N ARG A 47 67.55 10.74 2.56
CA ARG A 47 66.33 10.36 1.81
C ARG A 47 66.09 8.84 1.81
N ALA A 48 67.11 8.03 2.02
CA ALA A 48 66.94 6.57 2.08
C ALA A 48 66.34 6.11 3.42
N SER A 49 66.76 6.73 4.54
CA SER A 49 66.27 6.34 5.88
C SER A 49 64.85 6.81 6.19
N THR A 50 64.36 7.88 5.55
CA THR A 50 62.97 8.36 5.72
C THR A 50 61.97 7.59 4.85
N ARG A 51 62.40 6.96 3.75
CA ARG A 51 61.51 6.18 2.88
C ARG A 51 61.03 4.88 3.53
N PHE A 52 61.83 4.27 4.40
CA PHE A 52 61.43 3.05 5.11
C PHE A 52 60.34 3.32 6.17
N CYS A 53 60.49 4.34 7.03
CA CYS A 53 59.43 4.68 8.00
C CYS A 53 58.11 5.15 7.35
N VAL A 54 58.17 5.82 6.19
CA VAL A 54 56.96 6.34 5.54
C VAL A 54 56.18 5.24 4.81
N MET A 55 56.85 4.20 4.28
CA MET A 55 56.18 3.06 3.65
C MET A 55 55.37 2.23 4.66
N ASP A 56 55.89 2.00 5.87
CA ASP A 56 55.18 1.24 6.90
C ASP A 56 53.88 1.95 7.33
N VAL A 57 53.92 3.27 7.49
CA VAL A 57 52.73 4.06 7.86
C VAL A 57 51.67 4.04 6.75
N GLN A 58 52.08 4.16 5.48
CA GLN A 58 51.15 4.11 4.35
C GLN A 58 50.47 2.75 4.21
N LEU A 59 51.20 1.66 4.44
CA LEU A 59 50.66 0.31 4.40
C LEU A 59 49.62 0.08 5.51
N VAL A 60 49.91 0.54 6.74
CA VAL A 60 48.96 0.45 7.87
C VAL A 60 47.68 1.23 7.57
N VAL A 61 47.79 2.46 7.04
CA VAL A 61 46.61 3.28 6.68
C VAL A 61 45.79 2.59 5.57
N ALA A 62 46.43 2.01 4.57
CA ALA A 62 45.75 1.29 3.49
C ALA A 62 44.98 0.07 4.01
N VAL A 63 45.57 -0.71 4.93
CA VAL A 63 44.91 -1.86 5.56
C VAL A 63 43.69 -1.43 6.40
N ILE A 64 43.84 -0.38 7.20
CA ILE A 64 42.71 0.16 8.00
C ILE A 64 41.59 0.64 7.08
N ALA A 65 41.91 1.38 6.02
CA ALA A 65 40.93 1.85 5.04
C ALA A 65 40.21 0.68 4.34
N ALA A 66 40.93 -0.37 3.97
CA ALA A 66 40.36 -1.56 3.35
C ALA A 66 39.40 -2.29 4.32
N LEU A 67 39.79 -2.48 5.58
CA LEU A 67 38.94 -3.10 6.60
C LEU A 67 37.69 -2.27 6.88
N ALA A 68 37.83 -0.95 6.97
CA ALA A 68 36.70 -0.03 7.15
C ALA A 68 35.72 -0.09 5.97
N SER A 69 36.23 -0.18 4.73
CA SER A 69 35.40 -0.32 3.53
C SER A 69 34.60 -1.63 3.52
N ILE A 70 35.23 -2.75 3.89
CA ILE A 70 34.55 -4.06 3.99
C ILE A 70 33.47 -4.03 5.08
N ALA A 71 33.78 -3.46 6.25
CA ALA A 71 32.81 -3.33 7.33
C ALA A 71 31.60 -2.47 6.92
N ALA A 72 31.84 -1.33 6.27
CA ALA A 72 30.78 -0.47 5.75
C ALA A 72 29.91 -1.19 4.70
N ALA A 73 30.52 -1.97 3.81
CA ALA A 73 29.79 -2.77 2.82
C ALA A 73 28.88 -3.82 3.48
N LEU A 74 29.37 -4.53 4.51
CA LEU A 74 28.58 -5.51 5.27
C LEU A 74 27.42 -4.87 6.03
N VAL A 75 27.66 -3.71 6.66
CA VAL A 75 26.60 -2.95 7.35
C VAL A 75 25.54 -2.47 6.37
N SER A 76 25.96 -1.93 5.21
CA SER A 76 25.05 -1.50 4.15
C SER A 76 24.21 -2.66 3.61
N TRP A 77 24.84 -3.80 3.35
CA TRP A 77 24.16 -5.01 2.89
C TRP A 77 23.12 -5.52 3.91
N ASN A 78 23.50 -5.57 5.19
CA ASN A 78 22.59 -6.00 6.26
C ASN A 78 21.43 -5.01 6.45
N SER A 79 21.70 -3.71 6.32
CA SER A 79 20.69 -2.65 6.35
C SER A 79 19.69 -2.82 5.19
N GLN A 80 20.18 -3.02 3.96
CA GLN A 80 19.34 -3.26 2.78
C GLN A 80 18.48 -4.52 2.93
N ARG A 81 19.03 -5.62 3.46
CA ARG A 81 18.27 -6.84 3.73
C ARG A 81 17.15 -6.63 4.73
N ARG A 82 17.42 -5.93 5.84
CA ARG A 82 16.40 -5.59 6.85
C ARG A 82 15.35 -4.65 6.30
N ALA A 83 15.75 -3.62 5.55
CA ALA A 83 14.83 -2.70 4.90
C ALA A 83 13.91 -3.42 3.90
N THR A 84 14.46 -4.34 3.10
CA THR A 84 13.68 -5.13 2.14
C THR A 84 12.70 -6.07 2.85
N ALA A 85 13.12 -6.71 3.94
CA ALA A 85 12.25 -7.57 4.75
C ALA A 85 11.10 -6.77 5.38
N GLY A 86 11.40 -5.60 5.98
CA GLY A 86 10.38 -4.70 6.54
C GLY A 86 9.40 -4.19 5.48
N ALA A 87 9.91 -3.77 4.31
CA ALA A 87 9.07 -3.31 3.21
C ALA A 87 8.11 -4.42 2.69
N ARG A 88 8.56 -5.67 2.62
CA ARG A 88 7.71 -6.80 2.24
C ARG A 88 6.61 -7.09 3.26
N ALA A 89 6.94 -7.04 4.55
CA ALA A 89 5.95 -7.22 5.61
C ALA A 89 4.86 -6.14 5.54
N ILE A 90 5.26 -4.87 5.46
CA ILE A 90 4.32 -3.74 5.31
C ILE A 90 3.47 -3.88 4.04
N ALA A 91 4.09 -4.23 2.91
CA ALA A 91 3.36 -4.43 1.65
C ALA A 91 2.33 -5.55 1.76
N SER A 92 2.67 -6.68 2.40
CA SER A 92 1.73 -7.79 2.59
C SER A 92 0.52 -7.40 3.45
N VAL A 93 0.74 -6.64 4.52
CA VAL A 93 -0.35 -6.15 5.39
C VAL A 93 -1.22 -5.16 4.61
N ASN A 94 -0.63 -4.21 3.89
CA ASN A 94 -1.38 -3.26 3.06
C ASN A 94 -2.23 -3.97 1.99
N HIS A 95 -1.72 -5.03 1.37
CA HIS A 95 -2.50 -5.82 0.41
C HIS A 95 -3.68 -6.55 1.05
N ARG A 96 -3.53 -7.07 2.27
CA ARG A 96 -4.61 -7.70 3.03
C ARG A 96 -5.68 -6.68 3.41
N VAL A 97 -5.29 -5.53 3.96
CA VAL A 97 -6.24 -4.45 4.31
C VAL A 97 -6.99 -3.97 3.07
N ALA A 98 -6.28 -3.72 1.95
CA ALA A 98 -6.92 -3.30 0.70
C ALA A 98 -7.82 -4.39 0.08
N ALA A 99 -7.65 -5.67 0.42
CA ALA A 99 -8.58 -6.71 0.03
C ALA A 99 -9.86 -6.65 0.87
N LEU A 100 -9.74 -6.51 2.19
CA LEU A 100 -10.87 -6.33 3.11
C LEU A 100 -11.71 -5.09 2.76
N ASP A 101 -11.07 -3.95 2.50
CA ASP A 101 -11.77 -2.72 2.12
C ASP A 101 -12.58 -2.91 0.81
N ARG A 102 -12.06 -3.70 -0.15
CA ARG A 102 -12.78 -4.02 -1.39
C ARG A 102 -13.94 -4.99 -1.16
N GLU A 103 -13.80 -5.91 -0.21
CA GLU A 103 -14.88 -6.83 0.17
C GLU A 103 -16.01 -6.09 0.87
N GLU A 104 -15.69 -5.18 1.80
CA GLU A 104 -16.65 -4.31 2.48
C GLU A 104 -17.44 -3.44 1.49
N GLU A 105 -16.74 -2.78 0.55
CA GLU A 105 -17.39 -1.93 -0.44
C GLU A 105 -18.31 -2.73 -1.38
N ARG A 106 -17.91 -3.94 -1.77
CA ARG A 106 -18.77 -4.83 -2.56
C ARG A 106 -20.01 -5.24 -1.79
N LEU A 107 -19.86 -5.66 -0.53
CA LEU A 107 -20.99 -6.02 0.34
C LEU A 107 -21.97 -4.85 0.50
N ARG A 108 -21.45 -3.62 0.71
CA ARG A 108 -22.26 -2.39 0.75
C ARG A 108 -23.02 -2.16 -0.54
N ALA A 109 -22.34 -2.24 -1.68
CA ALA A 109 -22.96 -2.03 -2.99
C ALA A 109 -24.06 -3.05 -3.28
N ASP A 110 -23.82 -4.33 -2.98
CA ASP A 110 -24.80 -5.41 -3.16
C ASP A 110 -26.02 -5.21 -2.26
N PHE A 111 -25.81 -4.81 -0.99
CA PHE A 111 -26.89 -4.54 -0.04
C PHE A 111 -27.74 -3.33 -0.45
N VAL A 112 -27.11 -2.24 -0.90
CA VAL A 112 -27.81 -1.06 -1.42
C VAL A 112 -28.61 -1.42 -2.67
N ALA A 113 -28.04 -2.18 -3.61
CA ALA A 113 -28.74 -2.63 -4.80
C ALA A 113 -29.94 -3.52 -4.47
N PHE A 114 -29.84 -4.36 -3.43
CA PHE A 114 -30.94 -5.16 -2.92
C PHE A 114 -32.06 -4.28 -2.33
N LEU A 115 -31.71 -3.35 -1.44
CA LEU A 115 -32.70 -2.43 -0.84
C LEU A 115 -33.38 -1.55 -1.89
N ASP A 116 -32.64 -1.04 -2.86
CA ASP A 116 -33.20 -0.26 -3.98
C ASP A 116 -34.16 -1.11 -4.82
N ALA A 117 -33.79 -2.35 -5.14
CA ALA A 117 -34.67 -3.27 -5.84
C ALA A 117 -35.98 -3.49 -5.07
N VAL A 118 -35.90 -3.76 -3.75
CA VAL A 118 -37.07 -3.99 -2.90
C VAL A 118 -37.95 -2.74 -2.77
N GLY A 119 -37.35 -1.56 -2.62
CA GLY A 119 -38.06 -0.29 -2.54
C GLY A 119 -38.71 0.13 -3.87
N SER A 120 -38.20 -0.37 -5.00
CA SER A 120 -38.71 -0.06 -6.35
C SER A 120 -39.85 -0.96 -6.84
N VAL A 121 -40.25 -1.99 -6.07
CA VAL A 121 -41.28 -2.95 -6.51
C VAL A 121 -42.65 -2.29 -6.62
N GLN A 122 -43.14 -2.13 -7.85
CA GLN A 122 -44.49 -1.65 -8.12
C GLN A 122 -45.30 -2.72 -8.86
N GLU A 123 -44.65 -3.44 -9.76
CA GLU A 123 -45.28 -4.42 -10.63
C GLU A 123 -44.67 -5.83 -10.47
N LEU A 124 -45.39 -6.84 -10.96
CA LEU A 124 -44.94 -8.24 -10.91
C LEU A 124 -43.57 -8.44 -11.58
N HIS A 125 -43.28 -7.67 -12.64
CA HIS A 125 -42.04 -7.78 -13.39
C HIS A 125 -40.81 -7.28 -12.59
N ASP A 126 -41.02 -6.42 -11.58
CA ASP A 126 -39.95 -5.91 -10.71
C ASP A 126 -39.43 -6.95 -9.71
N ILE A 127 -40.23 -7.99 -9.41
CA ILE A 127 -39.84 -9.06 -8.48
C ILE A 127 -38.60 -9.79 -8.98
N GLY A 128 -38.46 -9.95 -10.30
CA GLY A 128 -37.28 -10.57 -10.90
C GLY A 128 -35.99 -9.83 -10.51
N ARG A 129 -36.06 -8.50 -10.37
CA ARG A 129 -34.94 -7.67 -9.91
C ARG A 129 -34.61 -7.94 -8.44
N VAL A 130 -35.62 -8.00 -7.57
CA VAL A 130 -35.44 -8.33 -6.13
C VAL A 130 -34.84 -9.71 -5.93
N LEU A 131 -35.34 -10.70 -6.67
CA LEU A 131 -34.79 -12.06 -6.61
C LEU A 131 -33.34 -12.07 -7.10
N GLY A 132 -33.04 -11.39 -8.21
CA GLY A 132 -31.69 -11.30 -8.76
C GLY A 132 -30.70 -10.62 -7.83
N THR A 133 -31.03 -9.44 -7.29
CA THR A 133 -30.14 -8.73 -6.36
C THR A 133 -30.01 -9.46 -5.02
N GLY A 134 -31.07 -10.12 -4.56
CA GLY A 134 -31.03 -10.97 -3.38
C GLY A 134 -30.12 -12.19 -3.53
N GLU A 135 -30.12 -12.86 -4.70
CA GLU A 135 -29.17 -13.94 -5.00
C GLU A 135 -27.72 -13.45 -5.06
N ILE A 136 -27.49 -12.28 -5.68
CA ILE A 136 -26.16 -11.66 -5.75
C ILE A 136 -25.63 -11.38 -4.34
N LEU A 137 -26.45 -10.77 -3.48
CA LEU A 137 -26.10 -10.51 -2.08
C LEU A 137 -25.88 -11.80 -1.29
N ALA A 138 -26.73 -12.82 -1.47
CA ALA A 138 -26.59 -14.11 -0.79
C ALA A 138 -25.32 -14.88 -1.20
N ALA A 139 -24.86 -14.68 -2.44
CA ALA A 139 -23.64 -15.25 -3.00
C ALA A 139 -22.36 -14.48 -2.63
N ASN A 140 -22.49 -13.30 -2.02
CA ASN A 140 -21.33 -12.53 -1.56
C ASN A 140 -20.57 -13.33 -0.48
N PRO A 141 -19.23 -13.48 -0.58
CA PRO A 141 -18.45 -14.24 0.41
C PRO A 141 -18.54 -13.72 1.85
N ARG A 142 -18.84 -12.42 2.02
CA ARG A 142 -19.04 -11.77 3.32
C ARG A 142 -20.49 -11.72 3.77
N CYS A 143 -21.38 -12.40 3.05
CA CYS A 143 -22.76 -12.55 3.47
C CYS A 143 -22.83 -13.61 4.59
N THR A 144 -23.01 -13.12 5.81
CA THR A 144 -23.22 -13.96 7.01
C THR A 144 -24.48 -14.81 6.84
N ARG A 145 -24.60 -15.85 7.64
CA ARG A 145 -25.77 -16.75 7.58
C ARG A 145 -27.04 -15.98 7.93
N GLU A 146 -26.96 -15.11 8.93
CA GLU A 146 -28.03 -14.27 9.45
C GLU A 146 -28.49 -13.27 8.38
N LEU A 147 -27.55 -12.62 7.69
CA LEU A 147 -27.87 -11.72 6.59
C LEU A 147 -28.53 -12.48 5.43
N ARG A 148 -28.02 -13.67 5.11
CA ARG A 148 -28.60 -14.53 4.07
C ARG A 148 -30.03 -14.92 4.42
N GLU A 149 -30.29 -15.36 5.65
CA GLU A 149 -31.63 -15.73 6.13
C GLU A 149 -32.60 -14.53 6.02
N ALA A 150 -32.21 -13.35 6.51
CA ALA A 150 -33.03 -12.14 6.42
C ALA A 150 -33.34 -11.72 4.97
N VAL A 151 -32.36 -11.84 4.06
CA VAL A 151 -32.57 -11.57 2.62
C VAL A 151 -33.55 -12.56 2.00
N MET A 152 -33.47 -13.85 2.37
CA MET A 152 -34.40 -14.87 1.89
C MET A 152 -35.83 -14.61 2.39
N ASP A 153 -36.00 -14.18 3.63
CA ASP A 153 -37.30 -13.84 4.20
C ASP A 153 -37.95 -12.63 3.49
N ILE A 154 -37.16 -11.61 3.17
CA ILE A 154 -37.62 -10.46 2.38
C ILE A 154 -38.01 -10.89 0.97
N ARG A 155 -37.25 -11.81 0.33
CA ARG A 155 -37.57 -12.35 -0.99
C ARG A 155 -38.88 -13.15 -0.97
N GLU A 156 -39.07 -14.00 0.04
CA GLU A 156 -40.31 -14.77 0.20
C GLU A 156 -41.50 -13.84 0.42
N TRP A 157 -41.34 -12.78 1.22
CA TRP A 157 -42.34 -11.74 1.38
C TRP A 157 -42.65 -10.98 0.09
N ALA A 158 -41.63 -10.60 -0.68
CA ALA A 158 -41.82 -9.93 -1.96
C ALA A 158 -42.60 -10.81 -2.94
N ASN A 159 -42.33 -12.12 -2.94
CA ASN A 159 -43.06 -13.08 -3.75
C ASN A 159 -44.51 -13.31 -3.25
N SER A 160 -44.72 -13.29 -1.92
CA SER A 160 -46.04 -13.52 -1.32
C SER A 160 -47.05 -12.40 -1.60
N LYS A 161 -46.58 -11.14 -1.75
CA LYS A 161 -47.41 -10.00 -2.15
C LYS A 161 -48.18 -10.20 -3.45
N TYR A 162 -47.64 -11.01 -4.36
CA TYR A 162 -48.24 -11.27 -5.67
C TYR A 162 -48.89 -12.66 -5.76
N ASN A 163 -48.83 -13.44 -4.68
CA ASN A 163 -49.57 -14.68 -4.54
C ASN A 163 -50.84 -14.41 -3.72
N PRO A 164 -52.04 -14.40 -4.34
CA PRO A 164 -53.29 -14.08 -3.65
C PRO A 164 -53.64 -15.07 -2.53
N ARG A 165 -53.04 -16.28 -2.50
CA ARG A 165 -53.17 -17.22 -1.37
C ARG A 165 -52.29 -16.85 -0.15
N ALA A 166 -51.23 -16.08 -0.35
CA ALA A 166 -50.26 -15.71 0.68
C ALA A 166 -50.49 -14.30 1.26
N ALA A 167 -51.24 -13.45 0.56
CA ALA A 167 -51.61 -12.09 1.02
C ALA A 167 -52.44 -12.04 2.31
N ALA A 168 -53.00 -13.17 2.77
CA ALA A 168 -53.71 -13.27 4.05
C ALA A 168 -52.76 -13.30 5.27
N SER A 169 -51.49 -13.59 5.05
CA SER A 169 -50.43 -13.49 6.06
C SER A 169 -49.97 -12.04 6.13
N GLY A 170 -50.62 -11.23 6.98
CA GLY A 170 -50.26 -9.84 7.26
C GLY A 170 -48.92 -9.70 8.00
N THR A 171 -47.84 -10.29 7.49
CA THR A 171 -46.53 -10.21 8.11
C THR A 171 -45.93 -8.82 7.93
N GLN A 172 -45.44 -8.27 9.04
CA GLN A 172 -44.79 -6.96 9.11
C GLN A 172 -43.54 -6.94 8.23
N ALA A 173 -43.58 -6.15 7.16
CA ALA A 173 -42.43 -5.93 6.30
C ALA A 173 -41.29 -5.24 7.06
N ASP A 174 -41.66 -4.32 7.95
CA ASP A 174 -40.74 -3.43 8.66
C ASP A 174 -39.76 -4.19 9.56
N SER A 175 -40.22 -5.20 10.31
CA SER A 175 -39.34 -5.98 11.19
C SER A 175 -38.25 -6.74 10.41
N ARG A 176 -38.59 -7.26 9.22
CA ARG A 176 -37.63 -7.97 8.37
C ARG A 176 -36.54 -7.06 7.80
N PHE A 177 -36.90 -5.83 7.45
CA PHE A 177 -35.90 -4.85 7.00
C PHE A 177 -34.95 -4.46 8.12
N ASP A 178 -35.46 -4.32 9.34
CA ASP A 178 -34.62 -4.02 10.50
C ASP A 178 -33.71 -5.21 10.85
N GLU A 179 -34.20 -6.44 10.79
CA GLU A 179 -33.38 -7.65 10.92
C GLU A 179 -32.26 -7.71 9.86
N ALA A 180 -32.58 -7.46 8.59
CA ALA A 180 -31.58 -7.42 7.52
C ALA A 180 -30.55 -6.30 7.72
N ARG A 181 -30.95 -5.13 8.23
CA ARG A 181 -30.03 -4.02 8.55
C ARG A 181 -29.10 -4.38 9.70
N VAL A 182 -29.61 -4.98 10.77
CA VAL A 182 -28.79 -5.44 11.91
C VAL A 182 -27.80 -6.50 11.44
N ALA A 183 -28.25 -7.52 10.72
CA ALA A 183 -27.37 -8.56 10.21
C ALA A 183 -26.30 -8.04 9.23
N PHE A 184 -26.63 -7.01 8.46
CA PHE A 184 -25.67 -6.30 7.61
C PHE A 184 -24.63 -5.51 8.43
N GLN A 185 -25.05 -4.81 9.49
CA GLN A 185 -24.14 -4.12 10.39
C GLN A 185 -23.17 -5.11 11.05
N ASP A 186 -23.67 -6.24 11.54
CA ASP A 186 -22.85 -7.31 12.12
C ASP A 186 -21.82 -7.85 11.12
N ALA A 187 -22.23 -8.06 9.86
CA ALA A 187 -21.32 -8.51 8.80
C ALA A 187 -20.21 -7.48 8.50
N VAL A 188 -20.53 -6.19 8.51
CA VAL A 188 -19.54 -5.11 8.34
C VAL A 188 -18.61 -5.03 9.56
N GLU A 189 -19.14 -5.19 10.77
CA GLU A 189 -18.34 -5.24 12.01
C GLU A 189 -17.37 -6.41 12.02
N GLU A 190 -17.76 -7.57 11.48
CA GLU A 190 -16.87 -8.72 11.30
C GLU A 190 -15.69 -8.37 10.38
N ILE A 191 -15.92 -7.70 9.25
CA ILE A 191 -14.84 -7.25 8.36
C ILE A 191 -13.92 -6.24 9.06
N GLN A 192 -14.48 -5.32 9.86
CA GLN A 192 -13.68 -4.36 10.64
C GLN A 192 -12.86 -5.05 11.73
N ARG A 193 -13.37 -6.13 12.33
CA ARG A 193 -12.63 -6.97 13.30
C ARG A 193 -11.46 -7.68 12.62
N ASP A 194 -11.69 -8.31 11.47
CA ASP A 194 -10.63 -8.92 10.66
C ASP A 194 -9.55 -7.90 10.31
N ARG A 195 -9.97 -6.69 9.91
CA ARG A 195 -9.06 -5.58 9.59
C ARG A 195 -8.21 -5.17 10.81
N ALA A 196 -8.82 -5.09 11.99
CA ALA A 196 -8.11 -4.80 13.22
C ALA A 196 -7.10 -5.90 13.60
N GLU A 197 -7.45 -7.17 13.37
CA GLU A 197 -6.53 -8.31 13.58
C GLU A 197 -5.32 -8.22 12.64
N VAL A 198 -5.55 -7.98 11.34
CA VAL A 198 -4.47 -7.80 10.35
C VAL A 198 -3.53 -6.65 10.72
N LEU A 199 -4.05 -5.57 11.30
CA LEU A 199 -3.24 -4.43 11.75
C LEU A 199 -2.48 -4.72 13.05
N ALA A 200 -3.02 -5.58 13.92
CA ALA A 200 -2.37 -5.99 15.18
C ALA A 200 -1.20 -6.96 14.98
N GLU A 201 -1.09 -7.58 13.80
CA GLU A 201 0.06 -8.43 13.43
C GLU A 201 1.36 -7.63 13.11
N GLN A 202 1.30 -6.29 13.12
CA GLN A 202 2.44 -5.39 12.89
C GLN A 202 3.26 -5.12 14.16
#